data_AF-Y0KDZ7-F1
#
_entry.id   AF-Y0KDZ7-F1
#
_cell.length_a   1.000
_cell.length_b   1.000
_cell.length_c   1.000
_cell.angle_alpha   90.00
_cell.angle_beta   90.00
_cell.angle_gamma   90.00
#
_symmetry.space_group_name_H-M   'P 1'
#
loop_
_entity.id
_entity.type
_entity.pdbx_description
1 polymer ?
#
loop_
_entity_poly.entity_id
_entity_poly.type
_entity_poly.pdbx_seq_one_letter_code
_entity_poly.pdbx_strand_id
1 'polypeptide(L)'
;MKLTFIATLTILLLSSCQEEMSPLIAGSVSYKAKDKTWVKKLLTQPQLQALSVWLSGNSSGWGHCFYTPPLRTLSITLKHADGSTSSLSQLNSTNTQITLMADHLSGSNLSDQPCAFQSFSQTDINTLRSLLEVPQ
;
A
#
# COMPACT_ATOMS: atom_id res chain seq x y z
N MET A 1 43.55 12.57 11.01
CA MET A 1 42.61 11.52 10.53
C MET A 1 41.67 11.05 11.65
N LYS A 2 40.83 11.93 12.19
CA LYS A 2 39.79 11.57 13.19
C LYS A 2 38.41 12.13 12.84
N LEU A 3 38.33 13.22 12.07
CA LEU A 3 37.06 13.77 11.58
C LEU A 3 36.38 12.94 10.49
N THR A 4 37.13 12.21 9.66
CA THR A 4 36.56 11.43 8.55
C THR A 4 35.76 10.21 8.99
N PHE A 5 36.08 9.63 10.16
CA PHE A 5 35.36 8.47 10.71
C PHE A 5 33.98 8.81 11.28
N ILE A 6 33.79 10.06 11.74
CA ILE A 6 32.51 10.50 12.30
C ILE A 6 31.51 10.77 11.17
N ALA A 7 31.97 11.30 10.04
CA ALA A 7 31.12 11.62 8.89
C ALA A 7 30.57 10.37 8.18
N THR A 8 31.31 9.26 8.13
CA THR A 8 30.80 8.00 7.55
C THR A 8 29.82 7.29 8.47
N LEU A 9 29.97 7.41 9.79
CA LEU A 9 29.08 6.77 10.76
C LEU A 9 27.69 7.44 10.80
N THR A 10 27.61 8.76 10.65
CA THR A 10 26.33 9.49 10.60
C THR A 10 25.55 9.23 9.31
N ILE A 11 26.22 9.02 8.17
CA ILE A 11 25.56 8.67 6.90
C ILE A 11 24.94 7.26 6.94
N LEU A 12 25.58 6.31 7.64
CA LEU A 12 25.05 4.96 7.87
C LEU A 12 23.85 4.92 8.83
N LEU A 13 23.83 5.80 9.83
CA LEU A 13 22.71 5.91 10.78
C LEU A 13 21.48 6.59 10.14
N LEU A 14 21.67 7.54 9.21
CA LEU A 14 20.57 8.22 8.53
C LEU A 14 19.89 7.35 7.44
N SER A 15 20.57 6.33 6.92
CA SER A 15 20.04 5.46 5.87
C SER A 15 19.24 4.26 6.39
N SER A 16 19.17 4.06 7.71
CA SER A 16 18.45 2.93 8.34
C SER A 16 17.15 3.30 9.06
N CYS A 17 16.77 4.58 9.12
CA CYS A 17 15.43 4.99 9.54
C CYS A 17 14.45 4.94 8.36
N GLN A 18 14.25 3.75 7.79
CA GLN A 18 13.02 3.49 7.06
C GLN A 18 12.01 2.98 8.08
N GLU A 19 10.85 3.62 8.14
CA GLU A 19 9.74 3.14 8.95
C GLU A 19 9.34 1.76 8.43
N GLU A 20 9.56 0.73 9.25
CA GLU A 20 9.22 -0.64 8.90
C GLU A 20 7.70 -0.82 9.05
N MET A 21 7.05 -1.39 8.03
CA MET A 21 5.63 -1.68 8.09
C MET A 21 5.36 -2.79 9.12
N SER A 22 4.57 -2.47 10.15
CA SER A 22 4.09 -3.45 11.11
C SER A 22 3.37 -4.63 10.43
N PRO A 23 3.56 -5.88 10.89
CA PRO A 23 2.96 -7.06 10.27
C PRO A 23 1.44 -6.96 10.11
N LEU A 24 0.94 -7.44 8.97
CA LEU A 24 -0.50 -7.51 8.70
C LEU A 24 -1.13 -8.68 9.45
N ILE A 25 -2.08 -8.40 10.34
CA ILE A 25 -2.75 -9.44 11.16
C ILE A 25 -4.15 -9.80 10.66
N ALA A 26 -4.81 -8.88 9.94
CA ALA A 26 -6.09 -9.11 9.31
C ALA A 26 -6.28 -8.16 8.12
N GLY A 27 -7.16 -8.53 7.19
CA GLY A 27 -7.52 -7.65 6.09
C GLY A 27 -8.75 -8.12 5.34
N SER A 28 -9.35 -7.22 4.58
CA SER A 28 -10.46 -7.52 3.70
C SER A 28 -10.34 -6.75 2.40
N VAL A 29 -10.82 -7.36 1.32
CA VAL A 29 -10.97 -6.72 0.02
C VAL A 29 -12.45 -6.61 -0.32
N SER A 30 -12.84 -5.45 -0.82
CA SER A 30 -14.18 -5.16 -1.34
C SER A 30 -14.05 -4.68 -2.77
N TYR A 31 -14.78 -5.28 -3.69
CA TYR A 31 -14.73 -4.92 -5.11
C TYR A 31 -16.11 -4.99 -5.74
N LYS A 32 -16.28 -4.24 -6.83
CA LYS A 32 -17.50 -4.26 -7.63
C LYS A 32 -17.42 -5.34 -8.69
N ALA A 33 -18.27 -6.37 -8.61
CA ALA A 33 -18.35 -7.44 -9.59
C ALA A 33 -18.99 -6.96 -10.91
N LYS A 34 -18.94 -7.79 -11.95
CA LYS A 34 -19.46 -7.45 -13.30
C LYS A 34 -20.95 -7.13 -13.33
N ASP A 35 -21.72 -7.75 -12.43
CA ASP A 35 -23.15 -7.49 -12.21
C ASP A 35 -23.43 -6.24 -11.36
N LYS A 36 -22.39 -5.45 -11.05
CA LYS A 36 -22.40 -4.25 -10.21
C LYS A 36 -22.68 -4.53 -8.73
N THR A 37 -22.68 -5.79 -8.29
CA THR A 37 -22.78 -6.14 -6.87
C THR A 37 -21.45 -5.87 -6.16
N TRP A 38 -21.54 -5.51 -4.88
CA TRP A 38 -20.36 -5.38 -4.02
C TRP A 38 -20.07 -6.70 -3.35
N VAL A 39 -18.88 -7.24 -3.61
CA VAL A 39 -18.39 -8.45 -2.95
C VAL A 39 -17.33 -8.03 -1.93
N LYS A 40 -17.46 -8.53 -0.70
CA LYS A 40 -16.44 -8.37 0.36
C LYS A 40 -15.92 -9.74 0.77
N LYS A 41 -14.60 -9.86 0.85
CA LYS A 41 -13.89 -11.09 1.24
C LYS A 41 -12.83 -10.78 2.29
N LEU A 42 -12.70 -11.66 3.28
CA LEU A 42 -11.58 -11.63 4.22
C LEU A 42 -10.34 -12.26 3.57
N LEU A 43 -9.19 -11.64 3.80
CA LEU A 43 -7.92 -12.16 3.30
C LEU A 43 -7.42 -13.29 4.20
N THR A 44 -6.90 -14.35 3.58
CA THR A 44 -6.25 -15.45 4.30
C THR A 44 -4.85 -15.04 4.76
N GLN A 45 -4.24 -15.80 5.68
CA GLN A 45 -2.87 -15.52 6.14
C GLN A 45 -1.83 -15.53 5.00
N PRO A 46 -1.83 -16.50 4.07
CA PRO A 46 -0.96 -16.44 2.90
C PRO A 46 -1.17 -15.18 2.04
N GLN A 47 -2.41 -14.73 1.86
CA GLN A 47 -2.70 -13.50 1.12
C GLN A 47 -2.19 -12.25 1.83
N LEU A 48 -2.32 -12.20 3.17
CA LEU A 48 -1.77 -11.10 3.97
C LEU A 48 -0.24 -11.06 3.89
N GLN A 49 0.43 -12.21 3.95
CA GLN A 49 1.89 -12.27 3.80
C GLN A 49 2.34 -11.81 2.42
N ALA A 50 1.70 -12.31 1.36
CA ALA A 50 2.04 -11.91 -0.01
C ALA A 50 1.75 -10.43 -0.28
N LEU A 51 0.64 -9.90 0.28
CA LEU A 51 0.32 -8.49 0.21
C LEU A 51 1.34 -7.64 0.98
N SER A 52 1.79 -8.10 2.15
CA SER A 52 2.83 -7.44 2.92
C SER A 52 4.11 -7.27 2.10
N VAL A 53 4.55 -8.35 1.43
CA VAL A 53 5.72 -8.31 0.54
C VAL A 53 5.50 -7.35 -0.63
N TRP A 54 4.32 -7.39 -1.25
CA TRP A 54 3.99 -6.49 -2.36
C TRP A 54 4.02 -5.02 -1.91
N LEU A 55 3.47 -4.69 -0.73
CA LEU A 55 3.49 -3.33 -0.19
C LEU A 55 4.90 -2.87 0.16
N SER A 56 5.72 -3.72 0.79
CA SER A 56 7.12 -3.39 1.07
C SER A 56 7.92 -3.12 -0.20
N GLY A 57 7.67 -3.88 -1.29
CA GLY A 57 8.28 -3.64 -2.60
C GLY A 57 7.78 -2.37 -3.29
N ASN A 58 6.65 -1.81 -2.85
CA ASN A 58 6.03 -0.59 -3.37
C ASN A 58 5.90 0.49 -2.28
N SER A 59 6.84 0.53 -1.33
CA SER A 59 6.83 1.48 -0.21
C SER A 59 7.21 2.91 -0.61
N SER A 60 7.78 3.07 -1.80
CA SER A 60 8.24 4.35 -2.36
C SER A 60 7.40 4.82 -3.54
N GLY A 61 7.44 6.11 -3.84
CA GLY A 61 6.75 6.70 -4.99
C GLY A 61 5.32 7.16 -4.67
N TRP A 62 4.94 7.13 -3.40
CA TRP A 62 3.71 7.74 -2.92
C TRP A 62 3.83 9.26 -2.94
N GLY A 63 2.87 9.92 -3.57
CA GLY A 63 2.71 11.36 -3.61
C GLY A 63 1.61 11.84 -2.65
N HIS A 64 1.68 13.11 -2.26
CA HIS A 64 0.69 13.71 -1.37
C HIS A 64 -0.71 13.72 -2.00
N CYS A 65 -1.69 13.48 -1.14
CA CYS A 65 -3.10 13.54 -1.46
C CYS A 65 -3.71 14.78 -0.81
N PHE A 66 -4.34 15.64 -1.63
CA PHE A 66 -5.04 16.86 -1.15
C PHE A 66 -6.55 16.68 -1.05
N TYR A 67 -7.11 15.63 -1.68
CA TYR A 67 -8.53 15.35 -1.71
C TYR A 67 -8.79 13.87 -2.00
N THR A 68 -9.69 13.24 -1.25
CA THR A 68 -10.11 11.84 -1.40
C THR A 68 -11.30 11.74 -2.37
N PRO A 69 -11.18 11.14 -3.56
CA PRO A 69 -12.29 11.01 -4.50
C PRO A 69 -13.39 10.06 -3.98
N PRO A 70 -14.66 10.27 -4.37
CA PRO A 70 -15.79 9.47 -3.91
C PRO A 70 -15.94 8.11 -4.60
N LEU A 71 -15.34 7.90 -5.78
CA LEU A 71 -15.49 6.69 -6.57
C LEU A 71 -14.35 5.70 -6.28
N ARG A 72 -14.70 4.55 -5.72
CA ARG A 72 -13.79 3.42 -5.47
C ARG A 72 -14.36 2.18 -6.17
N THR A 73 -13.56 1.47 -6.94
CA THR A 73 -13.96 0.21 -7.62
C THR A 73 -13.40 -1.03 -6.93
N LEU A 74 -12.29 -0.84 -6.22
CA LEU A 74 -11.60 -1.78 -5.36
C LEU A 74 -11.24 -1.04 -4.07
N SER A 75 -11.44 -1.68 -2.92
CA SER A 75 -11.00 -1.20 -1.63
C SER A 75 -10.43 -2.35 -0.82
N ILE A 76 -9.27 -2.15 -0.22
CA ILE A 76 -8.57 -3.09 0.64
C ILE A 76 -8.41 -2.41 1.99
N THR A 77 -8.82 -3.08 3.06
CA THR A 77 -8.64 -2.59 4.43
C THR A 77 -7.74 -3.56 5.16
N LEU A 78 -6.72 -3.04 5.85
CA LEU A 78 -5.68 -3.82 6.50
C LEU A 78 -5.54 -3.40 7.95
N LYS A 79 -5.39 -4.38 8.83
CA LYS A 79 -5.12 -4.17 10.25
C LYS A 79 -3.70 -4.63 10.55
N HIS A 80 -2.94 -3.76 11.17
CA HIS A 80 -1.55 -4.00 11.54
C HIS A 80 -1.43 -4.48 12.99
N ALA A 81 -0.32 -5.15 13.31
CA ALA A 81 -0.04 -5.69 14.64
C ALA A 81 0.09 -4.60 15.73
N ASP A 82 0.50 -3.39 15.35
CA ASP A 82 0.59 -2.21 16.23
C ASP A 82 -0.79 -1.58 16.55
N GLY A 83 -1.87 -2.14 15.98
CA GLY A 83 -3.24 -1.66 16.16
C GLY A 83 -3.69 -0.63 15.12
N SER A 84 -2.79 -0.14 14.27
CA SER A 84 -3.14 0.77 13.18
C SER A 84 -3.95 0.08 12.08
N THR A 85 -4.64 0.89 11.28
CA THR A 85 -5.42 0.42 10.13
C THR A 85 -5.07 1.28 8.93
N SER A 86 -4.72 0.61 7.84
CA SER A 86 -4.50 1.25 6.54
C SER A 86 -5.61 0.83 5.58
N SER A 87 -5.87 1.66 4.57
CA SER A 87 -6.73 1.25 3.47
C SER A 87 -6.14 1.65 2.13
N LEU A 88 -6.37 0.83 1.12
CA LEU A 88 -5.98 1.09 -0.27
C LEU A 88 -7.24 1.09 -1.11
N SER A 89 -7.37 2.03 -2.03
CA SER A 89 -8.54 2.14 -2.88
C SER A 89 -8.17 2.54 -4.29
N GLN A 90 -8.76 1.85 -5.27
CA GLN A 90 -8.59 2.19 -6.68
C GLN A 90 -9.44 3.42 -7.02
N LEU A 91 -8.79 4.51 -7.44
CA LEU A 91 -9.47 5.77 -7.78
C LEU A 91 -9.76 5.91 -9.28
N ASN A 92 -8.75 5.65 -10.10
CA ASN A 92 -8.83 5.84 -11.54
C ASN A 92 -8.10 4.70 -12.25
N SER A 93 -8.59 4.35 -13.42
CA SER A 93 -8.02 3.36 -14.32
C SER A 93 -8.01 3.95 -15.72
N THR A 94 -6.82 4.18 -16.26
CA THR A 94 -6.64 4.34 -17.70
C THR A 94 -6.30 2.98 -18.31
N ASN A 95 -6.14 2.90 -19.63
CA ASN A 95 -5.76 1.64 -20.30
C ASN A 95 -4.33 1.17 -19.95
N THR A 96 -3.50 2.04 -19.38
CA THR A 96 -2.07 1.77 -19.13
C THR A 96 -1.65 1.91 -17.68
N GLN A 97 -2.42 2.65 -16.87
CA GLN A 97 -2.08 2.95 -15.49
C GLN A 97 -3.32 2.93 -14.60
N ILE A 98 -3.11 2.52 -13.36
CA ILE A 98 -4.14 2.51 -12.33
C ILE A 98 -3.60 3.25 -11.12
N THR A 99 -4.36 4.21 -10.62
CA THR A 99 -4.00 4.98 -9.43
C THR A 99 -4.66 4.36 -8.20
N LEU A 100 -3.83 3.96 -7.24
CA LEU A 100 -4.28 3.63 -5.90
C LEU A 100 -4.11 4.84 -5.00
N MET A 101 -5.07 5.01 -4.12
CA MET A 101 -4.97 5.86 -2.95
C MET A 101 -4.75 4.99 -1.74
N ALA A 102 -3.84 5.38 -0.87
CA ALA A 102 -3.74 4.84 0.45
C ALA A 102 -4.24 5.85 1.49
N ASP A 103 -4.97 5.37 2.49
CA ASP A 103 -5.32 6.09 3.70
C ASP A 103 -4.47 5.48 4.83
N HIS A 104 -3.60 6.29 5.48
CA HIS A 104 -2.69 5.87 6.55
C HIS A 104 -1.84 4.62 6.25
N LEU A 105 -1.07 4.61 5.15
CA LEU A 105 -0.21 3.46 4.80
C LEU A 105 1.05 3.42 5.65
N SER A 106 1.03 2.65 6.72
CA SER A 106 2.19 2.36 7.57
C SER A 106 3.34 1.75 6.77
N GLY A 107 4.56 2.24 7.01
CA GLY A 107 5.79 1.78 6.36
C GLY A 107 5.95 2.21 4.89
N SER A 108 5.30 3.32 4.50
CA SER A 108 5.53 3.97 3.22
C SER A 108 6.41 5.22 3.38
N ASN A 109 6.84 5.83 2.28
CA ASN A 109 7.56 7.11 2.32
C ASN A 109 6.70 8.30 2.81
N LEU A 110 5.42 8.07 3.12
CA LEU A 110 4.46 9.06 3.60
C LEU A 110 3.54 8.49 4.70
N SER A 111 3.99 7.56 5.55
CA SER A 111 3.12 6.91 6.55
C SER A 111 2.40 7.87 7.49
N ASP A 112 3.04 9.00 7.83
CA ASP A 112 2.47 10.05 8.68
C ASP A 112 1.33 10.84 8.03
N GLN A 113 1.13 10.69 6.72
CA GLN A 113 0.11 11.43 6.00
C GLN A 113 -1.25 10.74 6.10
N PRO A 114 -2.35 11.51 6.19
CA PRO A 114 -3.69 10.94 6.24
C PRO A 114 -4.04 10.17 4.96
N CYS A 115 -3.46 10.58 3.83
CA CYS A 115 -3.61 9.90 2.56
C CYS A 115 -2.42 10.13 1.61
N ALA A 116 -2.26 9.21 0.65
CA ALA A 116 -1.26 9.29 -0.41
C ALA A 116 -1.75 8.62 -1.70
N PHE A 117 -1.16 8.99 -2.85
CA PHE A 117 -1.46 8.39 -4.16
C PHE A 117 -0.23 7.78 -4.81
N GLN A 118 -0.42 6.68 -5.52
CA GLN A 118 0.59 6.13 -6.41
C GLN A 118 -0.06 5.52 -7.65
N SER A 119 0.58 5.72 -8.80
CA SER A 119 0.16 5.12 -10.06
C SER A 119 1.00 3.89 -10.36
N PHE A 120 0.32 2.81 -10.69
CA PHE A 120 0.88 1.50 -10.95
C PHE A 120 0.67 1.11 -12.39
N SER A 121 1.57 0.27 -12.93
CA SER A 121 1.35 -0.34 -14.24
C SER A 121 0.19 -1.33 -14.18
N GLN A 122 -0.37 -1.67 -15.35
CA GLN A 122 -1.40 -2.72 -15.41
C GLN A 122 -0.88 -4.06 -14.88
N THR A 123 0.41 -4.37 -15.08
CA THR A 123 1.05 -5.60 -14.58
C THR A 123 1.07 -5.64 -13.06
N ASP A 124 1.41 -4.52 -12.41
CA ASP A 124 1.45 -4.44 -10.95
C ASP A 124 0.06 -4.64 -10.35
N ILE A 125 -0.96 -4.03 -10.94
CA ILE A 125 -2.35 -4.23 -10.49
C ILE A 125 -2.87 -5.63 -10.79
N ASN A 126 -2.52 -6.22 -11.92
CA ASN A 126 -2.89 -7.60 -12.20
C ASN A 126 -2.27 -8.55 -11.17
N THR A 127 -1.02 -8.29 -10.77
CA THR A 127 -0.36 -9.01 -9.69
C THR A 127 -1.12 -8.83 -8.38
N LEU A 128 -1.45 -7.60 -8.00
CA LEU A 128 -2.24 -7.30 -6.80
C LEU A 128 -3.62 -8.00 -6.82
N ARG A 129 -4.35 -7.92 -7.93
CA ARG A 129 -5.67 -8.55 -8.07
C ARG A 129 -5.58 -10.07 -8.00
N SER A 130 -4.56 -10.67 -8.60
CA SER A 130 -4.30 -12.12 -8.51
C SER A 130 -4.05 -12.54 -7.06
N LEU A 131 -3.18 -11.80 -6.33
CA LEU A 131 -2.92 -12.04 -4.91
C LEU A 131 -4.20 -12.00 -4.05
N LEU A 132 -5.10 -11.07 -4.36
CA LEU A 132 -6.35 -10.89 -3.64
C LEU A 132 -7.49 -11.78 -4.14
N GLU A 133 -7.25 -12.54 -5.22
CA GLU A 133 -8.26 -13.33 -5.95
C GLU A 133 -9.46 -12.49 -6.40
N VAL A 134 -9.19 -11.27 -6.87
CA VAL A 134 -10.19 -10.32 -7.39
C VAL A 134 -10.28 -10.46 -8.91
N PRO A 135 -11.49 -10.57 -9.50
CA PRO A 135 -11.68 -10.61 -10.95
C PRO A 135 -11.12 -9.37 -11.67
N GLN A 136 -10.71 -9.55 -12.92
CA GLN A 136 -10.36 -8.45 -13.82
C GLN A 136 -11.60 -7.66 -14.28
#